data_AF-A0A954E0R8-F1
#
_entry.id   AF-A0A954E0R8-F1
#
_cell.length_a   1.000
_cell.length_b   1.000
_cell.length_c   1.000
_cell.angle_alpha   90.00
_cell.angle_beta   90.00
_cell.angle_gamma   90.00
#
_symmetry.space_group_name_H-M   'P 1'
#
loop_
_entity.id
_entity.type
_entity.pdbx_description
1 polymer ?
#
loop_
_entity_poly.entity_id
_entity_poly.type
_entity_poly.pdbx_seq_one_letter_code
_entity_poly.pdbx_strand_id
1 'polypeptide(L)'
;MRHRAPATAGFSLIELLAVIVILSILAAFLVPRLAGMGEATKASLTQAQLTVLESAIKEYEHDTGDFPPSAWRDEWGGQPNAVNLGAEALYVTLWSDSWGGTSLKEDELVNTDGDQSRKPLTTLGSRELFELRDAWDNPIAYFHRRDYDRGDLYLTIDPETGDEYEETVKARQSEKTKSPHNPRTFQLISAGPNGMFGDEDDITNFKTD
;
A
#
# COMPACT_ATOMS: atom_id res chain seq x y z
N MET A 1 24.78 45.73 48.49
CA MET A 1 23.90 44.55 48.50
C MET A 1 24.19 43.74 47.24
N ARG A 2 24.66 42.49 47.34
CA ARG A 2 25.04 41.66 46.18
C ARG A 2 23.92 40.64 45.91
N HIS A 3 23.17 40.83 44.82
CA HIS A 3 22.19 39.84 44.35
C HIS A 3 22.95 38.63 43.77
N ARG A 4 22.73 37.44 44.34
CA ARG A 4 23.16 36.17 43.73
C ARG A 4 22.14 35.78 42.67
N ALA A 5 22.59 35.62 41.43
CA ALA A 5 21.76 35.02 40.38
C ALA A 5 21.47 33.54 40.73
N PRO A 6 20.26 33.03 40.48
CA PRO A 6 19.94 31.63 40.70
C PRO A 6 20.75 30.75 39.73
N ALA A 7 21.34 29.68 40.26
CA ALA A 7 22.03 28.67 39.46
C ALA A 7 20.99 27.87 38.66
N THR A 8 21.15 27.81 37.35
CA THR A 8 20.35 26.98 36.46
C THR A 8 20.64 25.50 36.77
N ALA A 9 19.65 24.77 37.26
CA ALA A 9 19.75 23.32 37.44
C ALA A 9 19.73 22.66 36.06
N GLY A 10 20.80 21.92 35.72
CA GLY A 10 20.85 21.09 34.53
C GLY A 10 20.22 19.72 34.79
N PHE A 11 19.60 19.14 33.76
CA PHE A 11 19.04 17.79 33.83
C PHE A 11 20.13 16.75 34.04
N SER A 12 19.82 15.76 34.87
CA SER A 12 20.70 14.62 35.13
C SER A 12 20.60 13.56 34.04
N LEU A 13 21.66 12.79 33.88
CA LEU A 13 21.72 11.66 32.94
C LEU A 13 20.64 10.61 33.23
N ILE A 14 20.30 10.44 34.51
CA ILE A 14 19.25 9.50 34.94
C ILE A 14 17.84 9.99 34.60
N GLU A 15 17.59 11.31 34.65
CA GLU A 15 16.31 11.89 34.22
C GLU A 15 16.11 11.71 32.71
N LEU A 16 17.16 11.92 31.91
CA LEU A 16 17.08 11.69 30.47
C LEU A 16 16.84 10.20 30.14
N LEU A 17 17.49 9.29 30.86
CA LEU A 17 17.33 7.86 30.65
C LEU A 17 15.93 7.37 31.04
N ALA A 18 15.37 7.86 32.15
CA ALA A 18 13.99 7.57 32.55
C ALA A 18 12.98 8.09 31.52
N VAL A 19 13.20 9.27 30.95
CA VAL A 19 12.35 9.82 29.88
C VAL A 19 12.39 8.94 28.65
N ILE A 20 13.57 8.50 28.20
CA ILE A 20 13.69 7.62 27.03
C ILE A 20 12.98 6.29 27.27
N VAL A 21 13.13 5.69 28.46
CA VAL A 21 12.44 4.42 28.80
C VAL A 21 10.91 4.59 28.77
N ILE A 22 10.37 5.67 29.34
CA ILE A 22 8.94 5.96 29.31
C ILE A 22 8.48 6.21 27.87
N LEU A 23 9.24 6.96 27.07
CA LEU A 23 8.93 7.20 25.66
C LEU A 23 8.94 5.90 24.85
N SER A 24 9.86 4.96 25.10
CA SER A 24 9.88 3.65 24.44
C SER A 24 8.65 2.81 24.77
N ILE A 25 8.22 2.82 26.04
CA ILE A 25 7.03 2.09 26.48
C ILE A 25 5.77 2.73 25.86
N LEU A 26 5.66 4.05 25.88
CA LEU A 26 4.54 4.77 25.27
C LEU A 26 4.50 4.55 23.75
N ALA A 27 5.66 4.57 23.08
CA ALA A 27 5.78 4.32 21.64
C ALA A 27 5.26 2.92 21.24
N ALA A 28 5.46 1.89 22.08
CA ALA A 28 4.97 0.55 21.80
C ALA A 28 3.42 0.46 21.75
N PHE A 29 2.71 1.35 22.46
CA PHE A 29 1.24 1.39 22.48
C PHE A 29 0.62 2.34 21.44
N LEU A 30 1.45 3.11 20.71
CA LEU A 30 1.00 3.98 19.62
C LEU A 30 0.83 3.23 18.28
N VAL A 31 1.13 1.92 18.25
CA VAL A 31 1.21 1.12 17.01
C VAL A 31 -0.14 0.77 16.37
N PRO A 32 -1.30 0.56 17.04
CA PRO A 32 -2.51 0.24 16.29
C PRO A 32 -3.52 1.38 16.36
N ARG A 33 -3.83 2.00 15.21
CA ARG A 33 -5.13 2.68 15.03
C ARG A 33 -5.87 2.21 13.79
N LEU A 34 -5.97 0.90 13.66
CA LEU A 34 -7.07 0.23 12.96
C LEU A 34 -7.83 -0.76 13.86
N ALA A 35 -7.22 -1.20 14.98
CA ALA A 35 -7.89 -2.00 16.01
C ALA A 35 -9.02 -1.19 16.68
N GLY A 36 -10.27 -1.44 16.30
CA GLY A 36 -11.46 -0.78 16.83
C GLY A 36 -12.16 0.20 15.87
N MET A 37 -11.66 0.37 14.64
CA MET A 37 -12.47 0.93 13.55
C MET A 37 -13.43 -0.15 13.06
N GLY A 38 -14.73 0.14 13.08
CA GLY A 38 -15.72 -0.77 12.51
C GLY A 38 -15.49 -0.98 11.01
N GLU A 39 -15.87 -2.14 10.50
CA GLU A 39 -15.67 -2.55 9.09
C GLU A 39 -16.14 -1.49 8.10
N ALA A 40 -17.30 -0.86 8.34
CA ALA A 40 -17.82 0.20 7.48
C ALA A 40 -16.88 1.43 7.39
N THR A 41 -16.17 1.76 8.48
CA THR A 41 -15.19 2.85 8.49
C THR A 41 -13.93 2.46 7.75
N LYS A 42 -13.45 1.21 7.93
CA LYS A 42 -12.32 0.67 7.18
C LYS A 42 -12.62 0.64 5.68
N ALA A 43 -13.79 0.15 5.28
CA ALA A 43 -14.24 0.15 3.90
C ALA A 43 -14.30 1.57 3.31
N SER A 44 -14.82 2.53 4.08
CA SER A 44 -14.84 3.94 3.67
C SER A 44 -13.44 4.54 3.52
N LEU A 45 -12.49 4.16 4.40
CA LEU A 45 -11.10 4.57 4.32
C LEU A 45 -10.43 3.98 3.07
N THR A 46 -10.60 2.69 2.83
CA THR A 46 -10.08 2.01 1.63
C THR A 46 -10.65 2.64 0.37
N GLN A 47 -11.96 2.92 0.30
CA GLN A 47 -12.54 3.62 -0.86
C GLN A 47 -11.93 5.01 -1.08
N ALA A 48 -11.65 5.75 0.00
CA ALA A 48 -10.98 7.04 -0.09
C ALA A 48 -9.52 6.89 -0.57
N GLN A 49 -8.79 5.89 -0.07
CA GLN A 49 -7.43 5.55 -0.52
C GLN A 49 -7.43 5.19 -2.02
N LEU A 50 -8.37 4.37 -2.48
CA LEU A 50 -8.53 4.06 -3.91
C LEU A 50 -8.74 5.31 -4.75
N THR A 51 -9.48 6.30 -4.24
CA THR A 51 -9.72 7.58 -4.94
C THR A 51 -8.43 8.42 -5.05
N VAL A 52 -7.63 8.46 -3.98
CA VAL A 52 -6.32 9.15 -3.99
C VAL A 52 -5.36 8.44 -4.94
N LEU A 53 -5.30 7.10 -4.88
CA LEU A 53 -4.47 6.28 -5.76
C LEU A 53 -4.89 6.42 -7.23
N GLU A 54 -6.19 6.43 -7.53
CA GLU A 54 -6.71 6.68 -8.86
C GLU A 54 -6.26 8.05 -9.40
N SER A 55 -6.21 9.06 -8.53
CA SER A 55 -5.74 10.40 -8.89
C SER A 55 -4.25 10.40 -9.20
N ALA A 56 -3.41 9.75 -8.39
CA ALA A 56 -1.98 9.62 -8.62
C ALA A 56 -1.66 8.86 -9.92
N ILE A 57 -2.41 7.77 -10.21
CA ILE A 57 -2.27 7.00 -11.45
C ILE A 57 -2.64 7.86 -12.67
N LYS A 58 -3.69 8.68 -12.58
CA LYS A 58 -4.09 9.59 -13.66
C LYS A 58 -3.11 10.74 -13.86
N GLU A 59 -2.51 11.24 -12.78
CA GLU A 59 -1.45 12.24 -12.87
C GLU A 59 -0.20 11.67 -13.57
N TYR A 60 0.20 10.44 -13.21
CA TYR A 60 1.24 9.72 -13.93
C TYR A 60 0.90 9.56 -15.42
N GLU A 61 -0.33 9.18 -15.77
CA GLU A 61 -0.76 9.04 -17.16
C GLU A 61 -0.75 10.37 -17.92
N HIS A 62 -1.17 11.45 -17.27
CA HIS A 62 -1.10 12.79 -17.84
C HIS A 62 0.35 13.19 -18.19
N ASP A 63 1.31 12.85 -17.32
CA ASP A 63 2.71 13.24 -17.48
C ASP A 63 3.49 12.33 -18.43
N THR A 64 3.15 11.04 -18.48
CA THR A 64 3.92 10.02 -19.20
C THR A 64 3.22 9.47 -20.45
N GLY A 65 1.91 9.73 -20.60
CA GLY A 65 1.07 9.30 -21.71
C GLY A 65 0.49 7.88 -21.58
N ASP A 66 0.73 7.19 -20.46
CA ASP A 66 0.12 5.88 -20.18
C ASP A 66 0.01 5.63 -18.67
N PHE A 67 -0.86 4.73 -18.22
CA PHE A 67 -0.90 4.38 -16.79
C PHE A 67 0.35 3.59 -16.38
N PRO A 68 0.70 3.56 -15.08
CA PRO A 68 1.79 2.73 -14.58
C PRO A 68 1.67 1.28 -15.09
N PRO A 69 2.77 0.62 -15.44
CA PRO A 69 2.75 -0.79 -15.80
C PRO A 69 2.21 -1.62 -14.63
N SER A 70 1.44 -2.67 -14.93
CA SER A 70 1.13 -3.74 -13.97
C SER A 70 2.04 -4.96 -14.16
N ALA A 71 3.06 -4.89 -15.04
CA ALA A 71 4.00 -5.96 -15.29
C ALA A 71 5.41 -5.55 -14.88
N TRP A 72 6.25 -6.53 -14.55
CA TRP A 72 7.67 -6.29 -14.31
C TRP A 72 8.36 -5.75 -15.57
N ARG A 73 9.24 -4.76 -15.41
CA ARG A 73 10.00 -4.16 -16.51
C ARG A 73 11.47 -4.57 -16.44
N ASP A 74 12.06 -4.85 -17.61
CA ASP A 74 13.46 -5.28 -17.73
C ASP A 74 14.47 -4.30 -17.06
N GLU A 75 14.16 -3.01 -17.05
CA GLU A 75 15.01 -1.97 -16.43
C GLU A 75 15.13 -2.09 -14.90
N TRP A 76 14.16 -2.76 -14.26
CA TRP A 76 14.15 -3.06 -12.83
C TRP A 76 15.05 -4.26 -12.50
N GLY A 77 15.50 -5.02 -13.50
CA GLY A 77 16.34 -6.20 -13.36
C GLY A 77 15.53 -7.49 -13.45
N GLY A 78 16.06 -8.57 -12.87
CA GLY A 78 15.32 -9.84 -12.83
C GLY A 78 14.16 -9.73 -11.84
N GLN A 79 12.95 -10.04 -12.31
CA GLN A 79 11.76 -10.16 -11.48
C GLN A 79 12.03 -11.15 -10.34
N PRO A 80 11.82 -10.79 -9.07
CA PRO A 80 12.07 -11.71 -7.97
C PRO A 80 11.05 -12.86 -7.96
N ASN A 81 9.76 -12.53 -8.02
CA ASN A 81 8.68 -13.51 -8.08
C ASN A 81 7.40 -12.94 -8.77
N ALA A 82 6.31 -13.72 -8.87
CA ALA A 82 5.08 -13.34 -9.59
C ALA A 82 3.87 -13.01 -8.68
N VAL A 83 4.04 -13.13 -7.37
CA VAL A 83 3.11 -12.68 -6.32
C VAL A 83 3.07 -11.16 -6.32
N ASN A 84 1.90 -10.58 -6.09
CA ASN A 84 1.62 -9.15 -5.98
C ASN A 84 2.10 -8.27 -7.14
N LEU A 85 2.45 -8.87 -8.29
CA LEU A 85 3.16 -8.24 -9.40
C LEU A 85 2.58 -6.88 -9.84
N GLY A 86 1.26 -6.81 -10.00
CA GLY A 86 0.60 -5.57 -10.38
C GLY A 86 0.79 -4.46 -9.34
N ALA A 87 0.70 -4.80 -8.05
CA ALA A 87 0.87 -3.86 -6.96
C ALA A 87 2.33 -3.41 -6.80
N GLU A 88 3.29 -4.32 -6.91
CA GLU A 88 4.72 -4.00 -6.87
C GLU A 88 5.13 -3.09 -8.03
N ALA A 89 4.68 -3.41 -9.24
CA ALA A 89 4.97 -2.62 -10.44
C ALA A 89 4.43 -1.19 -10.30
N LEU A 90 3.25 -1.04 -9.69
CA LEU A 90 2.66 0.25 -9.37
C LEU A 90 3.51 1.00 -8.33
N TYR A 91 3.88 0.35 -7.22
CA TYR A 91 4.75 0.92 -6.19
C TYR A 91 6.08 1.41 -6.77
N VAL A 92 6.80 0.56 -7.51
CA VAL A 92 8.09 0.92 -8.13
C VAL A 92 7.94 2.13 -9.02
N THR A 93 6.82 2.23 -9.75
CA THR A 93 6.57 3.34 -10.68
C THR A 93 6.26 4.64 -9.95
N LEU A 94 5.33 4.61 -8.97
CA LEU A 94 4.89 5.80 -8.25
C LEU A 94 5.98 6.40 -7.35
N TRP A 95 6.92 5.58 -6.88
CA TRP A 95 8.10 6.03 -6.14
C TRP A 95 9.39 6.02 -6.98
N SER A 96 9.30 5.98 -8.31
CA SER A 96 10.50 6.05 -9.17
C SER A 96 11.18 7.43 -9.11
N ASP A 97 12.51 7.46 -9.24
CA ASP A 97 13.27 8.71 -9.34
C ASP A 97 12.82 9.60 -10.53
N SER A 98 12.26 8.98 -11.57
CA SER A 98 11.84 9.64 -12.81
C SER A 98 10.53 10.42 -12.70
N TRP A 99 9.67 10.08 -11.73
CA TRP A 99 8.40 10.77 -11.53
C TRP A 99 8.29 11.32 -10.11
N GLY A 100 8.53 10.47 -9.09
CA GLY A 100 8.65 10.87 -7.68
C GLY A 100 7.45 11.65 -7.10
N GLY A 101 6.33 11.70 -7.83
CA GLY A 101 5.25 12.68 -7.68
C GLY A 101 4.13 12.28 -6.74
N THR A 102 4.29 11.21 -5.96
CA THR A 102 3.19 10.74 -5.13
C THR A 102 3.09 11.50 -3.80
N SER A 103 1.88 12.00 -3.48
CA SER A 103 1.52 12.46 -2.14
C SER A 103 1.16 11.31 -1.19
N LEU A 104 1.21 10.07 -1.68
CA LEU A 104 0.97 8.86 -0.88
C LEU A 104 2.09 8.70 0.13
N LYS A 105 1.73 8.25 1.32
CA LYS A 105 2.66 8.15 2.44
C LYS A 105 3.21 6.74 2.56
N GLU A 106 4.44 6.61 3.08
CA GLU A 106 5.09 5.32 3.33
C GLU A 106 4.31 4.45 4.33
N ASP A 107 3.48 5.03 5.21
CA ASP A 107 2.62 4.27 6.12
C ASP A 107 1.41 3.62 5.43
N GLU A 108 1.29 3.76 4.11
CA GLU A 108 0.28 3.08 3.29
C GLU A 108 0.87 1.88 2.53
N LEU A 109 2.08 1.44 2.90
CA LEU A 109 2.78 0.31 2.28
C LEU A 109 2.78 -0.94 3.17
N VAL A 110 2.69 -2.10 2.52
CA VAL A 110 2.89 -3.44 3.11
C VAL A 110 3.86 -4.23 2.23
N ASN A 111 4.51 -5.26 2.75
CA ASN A 111 5.26 -6.25 1.96
C ASN A 111 4.78 -7.63 2.43
N THR A 112 3.71 -8.14 1.81
CA THR A 112 3.05 -9.36 2.28
C THR A 112 3.83 -10.63 1.97
N ASP A 113 4.57 -10.67 0.86
CA ASP A 113 5.37 -11.84 0.47
C ASP A 113 6.86 -11.74 0.90
N GLY A 114 7.25 -10.59 1.45
CA GLY A 114 8.57 -10.35 2.03
C GLY A 114 9.69 -10.31 0.99
N ASP A 115 9.36 -10.01 -0.26
CA ASP A 115 10.30 -10.10 -1.34
C ASP A 115 11.17 -8.83 -1.48
N GLN A 116 12.21 -8.93 -2.31
CA GLN A 116 13.09 -7.80 -2.58
C GLN A 116 13.71 -7.85 -3.96
N SER A 117 13.86 -6.67 -4.54
CA SER A 117 14.66 -6.42 -5.73
C SER A 117 16.17 -6.57 -5.47
N ARG A 118 16.97 -6.65 -6.53
CA ARG A 118 18.44 -6.75 -6.45
C ARG A 118 19.14 -5.45 -6.06
N LYS A 119 18.49 -4.31 -6.31
CA LYS A 119 18.98 -2.94 -6.10
C LYS A 119 17.78 -2.07 -5.71
N PRO A 120 17.94 -1.00 -4.92
CA PRO A 120 16.84 -0.07 -4.70
C PRO A 120 16.26 0.44 -6.01
N LEU A 121 14.94 0.38 -6.14
CA LEU A 121 14.21 0.81 -7.34
C LEU A 121 13.44 2.10 -7.13
N THR A 122 13.32 2.55 -5.89
CA THR A 122 12.50 3.69 -5.49
C THR A 122 13.30 4.74 -4.73
N THR A 123 12.75 5.95 -4.67
CA THR A 123 13.28 7.09 -3.91
C THR A 123 13.38 6.81 -2.40
N LEU A 124 12.70 5.76 -1.91
CA LEU A 124 12.76 5.29 -0.52
C LEU A 124 14.11 4.66 -0.16
N GLY A 125 14.93 4.29 -1.14
CA GLY A 125 16.25 3.70 -0.92
C GLY A 125 16.24 2.26 -0.39
N SER A 126 15.05 1.67 -0.21
CA SER A 126 14.87 0.27 0.17
C SER A 126 14.93 -0.67 -1.04
N ARG A 127 15.26 -1.95 -0.80
CA ARG A 127 15.18 -3.02 -1.80
C ARG A 127 13.87 -3.78 -1.78
N GLU A 128 13.13 -3.68 -0.68
CA GLU A 128 11.80 -4.27 -0.50
C GLU A 128 10.88 -3.82 -1.65
N LEU A 129 10.14 -4.77 -2.20
CA LEU A 129 9.02 -4.45 -3.07
C LEU A 129 7.79 -4.37 -2.17
N PHE A 130 7.23 -3.16 -2.08
CA PHE A 130 6.04 -2.94 -1.28
C PHE A 130 4.80 -2.96 -2.17
N GLU A 131 3.67 -3.26 -1.56
CA GLU A 131 2.34 -3.05 -2.10
C GLU A 131 1.65 -1.89 -1.37
N LEU A 132 0.74 -1.22 -2.07
CA LEU A 132 -0.20 -0.30 -1.43
C LEU A 132 -1.21 -1.12 -0.64
N ARG A 133 -1.35 -0.82 0.65
CA ARG A 133 -2.23 -1.58 1.56
C ARG A 133 -3.62 -0.96 1.66
N ASP A 134 -4.61 -1.81 1.88
CA ASP A 134 -5.93 -1.41 2.33
C ASP A 134 -6.02 -1.25 3.86
N ALA A 135 -7.24 -1.11 4.40
CA ALA A 135 -7.46 -0.90 5.83
C ALA A 135 -7.40 -2.20 6.68
N TRP A 136 -7.09 -3.33 6.05
CA TRP A 136 -6.83 -4.62 6.67
C TRP A 136 -5.40 -5.10 6.46
N ASP A 137 -4.51 -4.19 6.02
CA ASP A 137 -3.09 -4.44 5.75
C ASP A 137 -2.87 -5.45 4.61
N ASN A 138 -3.83 -5.58 3.69
CA ASN A 138 -3.74 -6.42 2.50
C ASN A 138 -3.39 -5.60 1.25
N PRO A 139 -2.67 -6.19 0.27
CA PRO A 139 -2.31 -5.50 -0.96
C PRO A 139 -3.53 -5.16 -1.82
N ILE A 140 -3.54 -3.95 -2.37
CA ILE A 140 -4.52 -3.54 -3.39
C ILE A 140 -4.04 -4.06 -4.75
N ALA A 141 -4.84 -4.92 -5.36
CA ALA A 141 -4.56 -5.43 -6.70
C ALA A 141 -4.71 -4.34 -7.76
N TYR A 142 -3.75 -4.29 -8.68
CA TYR A 142 -3.68 -3.31 -9.75
C TYR A 142 -3.54 -3.98 -11.11
N PHE A 143 -4.46 -3.65 -12.02
CA PHE A 143 -4.43 -4.12 -13.40
C PHE A 143 -4.48 -2.96 -14.38
N HIS A 144 -3.47 -2.85 -15.24
CA HIS A 144 -3.48 -1.98 -16.41
C HIS A 144 -4.46 -2.54 -17.46
N ARG A 145 -5.19 -1.69 -18.21
CA ARG A 145 -6.12 -2.12 -19.30
C ARG A 145 -5.56 -3.10 -20.34
N ARG A 146 -4.24 -3.20 -20.46
CA ARG A 146 -3.55 -4.08 -21.43
C ARG A 146 -3.35 -5.49 -20.88
N ASP A 147 -3.48 -5.64 -19.57
CA ASP A 147 -3.15 -6.85 -18.84
C ASP A 147 -4.41 -7.51 -18.24
N TYR A 148 -5.62 -7.08 -18.63
CA TYR A 148 -6.88 -7.63 -18.10
C TYR A 148 -7.10 -9.12 -18.35
N ASP A 149 -6.43 -9.69 -19.35
CA ASP A 149 -6.47 -11.14 -19.62
C ASP A 149 -5.45 -11.93 -18.76
N ARG A 150 -4.52 -11.25 -18.08
CA ARG A 150 -3.55 -11.85 -17.18
C ARG A 150 -4.18 -12.08 -15.81
N GLY A 151 -3.89 -13.25 -15.22
CA GLY A 151 -4.13 -13.50 -13.81
C GLY A 151 -2.83 -13.36 -13.05
N ASP A 152 -2.85 -12.55 -12.00
CA ASP A 152 -1.71 -12.32 -11.12
C ASP A 152 -1.98 -12.97 -9.77
N LEU A 153 -0.95 -13.54 -9.17
CA LEU A 153 -1.03 -14.16 -7.86
C LEU A 153 -1.00 -13.04 -6.82
N TYR A 154 -1.88 -13.08 -5.82
CA TYR A 154 -1.86 -12.16 -4.69
C TYR A 154 -1.79 -12.94 -3.39
N LEU A 155 -0.97 -12.47 -2.47
CA LEU A 155 -0.87 -12.99 -1.11
C LEU A 155 -1.55 -12.01 -0.15
N THR A 156 -2.59 -12.49 0.50
CA THR A 156 -3.36 -11.75 1.51
C THR A 156 -3.43 -12.54 2.80
N ILE A 157 -3.82 -11.87 3.88
CA ILE A 157 -3.95 -12.45 5.21
C ILE A 157 -5.36 -12.14 5.73
N ASP A 158 -6.05 -13.16 6.24
CA ASP A 158 -7.27 -12.98 7.01
C ASP A 158 -6.93 -12.18 8.29
N PRO A 159 -7.48 -10.98 8.49
CA PRO A 159 -7.11 -10.14 9.62
C PRO A 159 -7.62 -10.65 10.97
N GLU A 160 -8.60 -11.57 11.00
CA GLU A 160 -9.12 -12.18 12.21
C GLU A 160 -8.38 -13.48 12.58
N THR A 161 -8.15 -14.37 11.60
CA THR A 161 -7.55 -15.68 11.85
C THR A 161 -6.03 -15.69 11.67
N GLY A 162 -5.50 -14.79 10.84
CA GLY A 162 -4.10 -14.79 10.40
C GLY A 162 -3.78 -15.82 9.32
N ASP A 163 -4.80 -16.43 8.70
CA ASP A 163 -4.60 -17.39 7.61
C ASP A 163 -4.15 -16.67 6.34
N GLU A 164 -3.16 -17.24 5.64
CA GLU A 164 -2.66 -16.72 4.37
C GLU A 164 -3.48 -17.28 3.20
N TYR A 165 -3.87 -16.41 2.27
CA TYR A 165 -4.51 -16.77 1.01
C TYR A 165 -3.62 -16.38 -0.16
N GLU A 166 -3.29 -17.38 -0.99
CA GLU A 166 -2.53 -17.18 -2.23
C GLU A 166 -3.47 -17.46 -3.41
N GLU A 167 -4.00 -16.39 -4.03
CA GLU A 167 -5.07 -16.49 -5.02
C GLU A 167 -4.68 -15.89 -6.37
N THR A 168 -5.12 -16.52 -7.47
CA THR A 168 -4.98 -15.91 -8.79
C THR A 168 -6.12 -14.92 -9.03
N VAL A 169 -5.80 -13.63 -8.98
CA VAL A 169 -6.73 -12.52 -9.19
C VAL A 169 -6.70 -12.07 -10.64
N LYS A 170 -7.87 -11.76 -11.19
CA LYS A 170 -8.03 -11.20 -12.53
C LYS A 170 -8.83 -9.90 -12.48
N ALA A 171 -8.59 -9.04 -13.47
CA ALA A 171 -9.46 -7.91 -13.72
C ALA A 171 -10.93 -8.35 -13.86
N ARG A 172 -11.83 -7.64 -13.18
CA ARG A 172 -13.26 -7.93 -13.14
C ARG A 172 -13.95 -7.54 -14.45
N GLN A 173 -14.96 -8.32 -14.80
CA GLN A 173 -15.82 -8.09 -15.95
C GLN A 173 -17.27 -7.93 -15.49
N SER A 174 -18.01 -7.08 -16.20
CA SER A 174 -19.45 -6.92 -16.01
C SER A 174 -20.17 -8.24 -16.27
N GLU A 175 -21.00 -8.69 -15.33
CA GLU A 175 -21.78 -9.92 -15.49
C GLU A 175 -22.71 -9.85 -16.71
N LYS A 176 -23.21 -8.65 -17.01
CA LYS A 176 -24.17 -8.35 -18.06
C LYS A 176 -23.53 -8.32 -19.44
N THR A 177 -22.39 -7.64 -19.57
CA THR A 177 -21.76 -7.38 -20.88
C THR A 177 -20.56 -8.26 -21.20
N LYS A 178 -20.04 -8.98 -20.19
CA LYS A 178 -18.78 -9.73 -20.25
C LYS A 178 -17.56 -8.89 -20.67
N SER A 179 -17.71 -7.56 -20.64
CA SER A 179 -16.62 -6.62 -20.89
C SER A 179 -15.95 -6.26 -19.56
N PRO A 180 -14.62 -6.01 -19.55
CA PRO A 180 -13.94 -5.53 -18.35
C PRO A 180 -14.60 -4.26 -17.80
N HIS A 181 -14.69 -4.16 -16.47
CA HIS A 181 -14.94 -2.88 -15.83
C HIS A 181 -13.79 -1.92 -16.19
N ASN A 182 -14.09 -0.62 -16.30
CA ASN A 182 -13.10 0.38 -16.67
C ASN A 182 -12.28 0.00 -17.95
N PRO A 183 -12.92 -0.37 -19.07
CA PRO A 183 -12.27 -1.05 -20.21
C PRO A 183 -11.18 -0.23 -20.92
N ARG A 184 -11.05 1.06 -20.59
CA ARG A 184 -10.08 1.99 -21.19
C ARG A 184 -9.06 2.53 -20.19
N THR A 185 -9.10 2.12 -18.93
CA THR A 185 -8.23 2.68 -17.89
C THR A 185 -7.43 1.61 -17.14
N PHE A 186 -7.79 1.36 -15.90
CA PHE A 186 -7.15 0.42 -14.99
C PHE A 186 -8.16 0.04 -13.90
N GLN A 187 -7.88 -1.07 -13.24
CA GLN A 187 -8.67 -1.55 -12.11
C GLN A 187 -7.83 -1.57 -10.85
N LEU A 188 -8.44 -1.13 -9.75
CA LEU A 188 -7.96 -1.29 -8.39
C LEU A 188 -8.97 -2.15 -7.63
N ILE A 189 -8.50 -3.15 -6.90
CA ILE A 189 -9.33 -4.10 -6.16
C ILE A 189 -8.66 -4.37 -4.80
N SER A 190 -9.36 -4.12 -3.70
CA SER A 190 -8.99 -4.56 -2.36
C SER A 190 -9.87 -5.77 -2.01
N ALA A 191 -9.26 -6.78 -1.38
CA ALA A 191 -9.93 -7.99 -0.90
C ALA A 191 -10.80 -7.75 0.33
N GLY A 192 -10.76 -6.54 0.92
CA GLY A 192 -11.68 -6.17 1.98
C GLY A 192 -11.48 -6.92 3.31
N PRO A 193 -12.54 -6.99 4.14
CA PRO A 193 -12.50 -7.54 5.49
C PRO A 193 -11.99 -8.98 5.63
N ASN A 194 -12.33 -9.87 4.72
CA ASN A 194 -11.99 -11.30 4.83
C ASN A 194 -10.64 -11.65 4.18
N GLY A 195 -10.03 -10.69 3.45
CA GLY A 195 -8.77 -10.91 2.74
C GLY A 195 -8.87 -11.83 1.52
N MET A 196 -10.07 -12.20 1.07
CA MET A 196 -10.30 -13.03 -0.11
C MET A 196 -10.72 -12.17 -1.30
N PHE A 197 -10.23 -12.49 -2.50
CA PHE A 197 -10.63 -11.75 -3.69
C PHE A 197 -11.85 -12.38 -4.38
N GLY A 198 -12.80 -11.54 -4.78
CA GLY A 198 -13.84 -11.92 -5.75
C GLY A 198 -15.18 -12.27 -5.16
N ASP A 199 -15.43 -11.84 -3.93
CA ASP A 199 -16.71 -11.89 -3.25
C ASP A 199 -17.39 -10.50 -3.22
N GLU A 200 -18.39 -10.36 -2.36
CA GLU A 200 -19.22 -9.16 -2.26
C GLU A 200 -18.56 -8.04 -1.43
N ASP A 201 -17.51 -8.33 -0.65
CA ASP A 201 -16.83 -7.35 0.18
C ASP A 201 -15.58 -6.72 -0.47
N ASP A 202 -15.20 -7.19 -1.67
CA ASP A 202 -14.26 -6.51 -2.57
C ASP A 202 -14.57 -5.01 -2.71
N ILE A 203 -13.56 -4.16 -2.48
CA ILE A 203 -13.68 -2.70 -2.68
C ILE A 203 -12.91 -2.31 -3.94
N THR A 204 -13.57 -1.61 -4.87
CA THR A 204 -13.01 -1.34 -6.20
C THR A 204 -13.10 0.12 -6.63
N ASN A 205 -12.38 0.48 -7.69
CA ASN A 205 -12.51 1.79 -8.37
C ASN A 205 -13.59 1.80 -9.47
N PHE A 206 -14.49 0.81 -9.47
CA PHE A 206 -15.63 0.72 -10.36
C PHE A 206 -16.87 0.27 -9.57
N LYS A 207 -18.01 0.22 -10.22
CA LYS A 207 -19.22 -0.38 -9.63
C LYS A 207 -19.38 -1.79 -10.17
N THR A 208 -19.53 -2.75 -9.27
CA THR A 208 -19.98 -4.12 -9.57
C THR A 208 -21.47 -4.10 -9.98
N ASP A 209 -21.88 -5.10 -10.75
CA ASP A 209 -23.15 -5.14 -11.48
C ASP A 209 -24.30 -5.84 -10.76
#